data_AF-A0A8T2WBX0-F1
#
_entry.id   AF-A0A8T2WBX0-F1
#
_cell.length_a   1.000
_cell.length_b   1.000
_cell.length_c   1.000
_cell.angle_alpha   90.00
_cell.angle_beta   90.00
_cell.angle_gamma   90.00
#
_symmetry.space_group_name_H-M   'P 1'
#
loop_
_entity.id
_entity.type
_entity.pdbx_description
1 polymer ?
#
loop_
_entity_poly.entity_id
_entity_poly.type
_entity_poly.pdbx_seq_one_letter_code
_entity_poly.pdbx_strand_id
1 'polypeptide(L)'
;MSFAERRAAALQALEKSGLCRMPGSVPYLQPYENNALVPEVQTIQQQFFRQTGEVDASRVFGPSSFTCLQQINGQGVNLDLGAELSIAQAPASFALPLTPYAPFNLPFRVTLRLAATMEAKLDVSVRASVLSVDDLANIGYWMPLTTTDPRLVGAQVHAKLNIVDSGKRLHDGRPVYTNTHDFLFLGLQFTQTTNKEPIFIAFHADLPAPSPHLFTVFLLPTVVCNPGNATEHSNAAQLLWKGALPPPPRQRPRWTFHDFCTHVSNELQVSIGLNRSLDPMDHLSLAHRAGFYLKSRPISADDGTNGIGDNHPVSSTGGSVDSGMWDGPCVDGGPTTEEEVESLQIYIRRTQALLKLMREYYERMDPQILCGFNIGRREAVSLLDGHPPGTFVIRFSYEAGSIAISHVTHTGEVFHLKLTITQLQSVSLEELLSLRGNLEYLLDPTTGLRYPREMVLDRGYVNEPRIEQLVRAQHYNHNQQRQYNQLVTEMAAGAQQNGFGAERPGGRNVNINTDKHSVSDGASTNPSAGSAHHQASEGEQLPEQGFLHRPMSGEGVGG
;
A
#
# COMPACT_ATOMS: atom_id res chain seq x y z
N MET A 1 36.58 27.84 15.73
CA MET A 1 35.69 26.67 15.88
C MET A 1 34.85 26.56 14.63
N SER A 2 34.94 25.45 13.89
CA SER A 2 34.13 25.21 12.71
C SER A 2 32.64 25.13 13.08
N PHE A 3 31.76 25.26 12.08
CA PHE A 3 30.32 25.18 12.33
C PHE A 3 29.89 23.79 12.84
N ALA A 4 30.51 22.72 12.33
CA ALA A 4 30.30 21.36 12.81
C ALA A 4 30.74 21.18 14.26
N GLU A 5 31.89 21.74 14.66
CA GLU A 5 32.38 21.72 16.04
C GLU A 5 31.41 22.41 17.01
N ARG A 6 30.85 23.57 16.62
CA ARG A 6 29.86 24.27 17.45
C ARG A 6 28.60 23.43 17.69
N ARG A 7 28.11 22.75 16.65
CA ARG A 7 26.93 21.87 16.75
C ARG A 7 27.20 20.64 17.63
N ALA A 8 28.35 19.99 17.45
CA ALA A 8 28.76 18.87 18.29
C ALA A 8 28.91 19.29 19.76
N ALA A 9 29.48 20.48 20.03
CA ALA A 9 29.59 21.03 21.37
C ALA A 9 28.22 21.32 22.00
N ALA A 10 27.26 21.85 21.23
CA ALA A 10 25.90 22.09 21.71
C ALA A 10 25.17 20.80 22.07
N LEU A 11 25.24 19.76 21.21
CA LEU A 11 24.68 18.44 21.52
C LEU A 11 25.32 17.82 22.78
N GLN A 12 26.63 17.94 22.92
CA GLN A 12 27.33 17.45 24.10
C GLN A 12 26.92 18.21 25.37
N ALA A 13 26.66 19.51 25.28
CA ALA A 13 26.16 20.30 26.42
C ALA A 13 24.74 19.86 26.82
N LEU A 14 23.85 19.63 25.84
CA LEU A 14 22.49 19.12 26.08
C LEU A 14 22.48 17.70 26.64
N GLU A 15 23.40 16.85 26.19
CA GLU A 15 23.55 15.49 26.72
C GLU A 15 24.01 15.53 28.18
N LYS A 16 24.97 16.41 28.50
CA LYS A 16 25.45 16.61 29.88
C LYS A 16 24.34 17.14 30.81
N SER A 17 23.39 17.93 30.29
CA SER A 17 22.23 18.39 31.06
C SER A 17 21.09 17.36 31.14
N GLY A 18 21.21 16.22 30.44
CA GLY A 18 20.16 15.21 30.37
C GLY A 18 18.99 15.57 29.45
N LEU A 19 19.07 16.69 28.73
CA LEU A 19 18.05 17.14 27.78
C LEU A 19 18.18 16.48 26.39
N CYS A 20 19.24 15.69 26.16
CA CYS A 20 19.47 14.97 24.92
C CYS A 20 20.06 13.60 25.23
N ARG A 21 19.71 12.59 24.43
CA ARG A 21 20.46 11.34 24.35
C ARG A 21 20.99 11.18 22.94
N MET A 22 22.26 10.80 22.84
CA MET A 22 22.85 10.49 21.55
C MET A 22 22.46 9.07 21.14
N PRO A 23 22.12 8.81 19.86
CA PRO A 23 21.77 7.47 19.40
C PRO A 23 22.74 6.36 19.86
N GLY A 24 24.05 6.61 19.79
CA GLY A 24 25.07 5.65 20.21
C GLY A 24 25.12 5.37 21.72
N SER A 25 24.41 6.13 22.56
CA SER A 25 24.31 5.85 24.01
C SER A 25 23.00 5.16 24.41
N VAL A 26 22.11 4.86 23.45
CA VAL A 26 20.88 4.12 23.70
C VAL A 26 21.16 2.61 23.56
N PRO A 27 20.94 1.82 24.63
CA PRO A 27 21.14 0.37 24.57
C PRO A 27 20.30 -0.26 23.46
N TYR A 28 20.89 -1.21 22.74
CA TYR A 28 20.24 -2.00 21.68
C TYR A 28 19.78 -1.24 20.43
N LEU A 29 19.85 0.09 20.40
CA LEU A 29 19.54 0.86 19.20
C LEU A 29 20.62 0.62 18.13
N GLN A 30 20.22 0.04 17.00
CA GLN A 30 21.13 -0.29 15.90
C GLN A 30 21.14 0.81 14.82
N PRO A 31 22.30 1.18 14.26
CA PRO A 31 22.45 2.28 13.29
C PRO A 31 21.82 2.03 11.89
N TYR A 32 21.07 0.94 11.68
CA TYR A 32 20.54 0.56 10.35
C TYR A 32 19.18 -0.13 10.36
N GLU A 33 18.54 -0.27 11.52
CA GLU A 33 17.25 -0.95 11.59
C GLU A 33 16.11 0.03 11.33
N ASN A 34 15.84 0.28 10.04
CA ASN A 34 14.74 1.16 9.62
C ASN A 34 13.35 0.63 10.00
N ASN A 35 13.26 -0.66 10.33
CA ASN A 35 12.01 -1.38 10.60
C ASN A 35 11.84 -1.74 12.08
N ALA A 36 12.70 -1.22 12.95
CA ALA A 36 12.65 -1.49 14.38
C ALA A 36 12.01 -0.34 15.16
N LEU A 37 11.60 -0.65 16.38
CA LEU A 37 11.19 0.32 17.38
C LEU A 37 12.39 0.75 18.22
N VAL A 38 12.40 2.00 18.67
CA VAL A 38 13.39 2.43 19.65
C VAL A 38 13.15 1.66 20.96
N PRO A 39 14.15 0.95 21.49
CA PRO A 39 14.02 0.26 22.76
C PRO A 39 13.88 1.29 23.89
N GLU A 40 13.10 0.96 24.91
CA GLU A 40 12.97 1.78 26.13
C GLU A 40 12.60 3.25 25.87
N VAL A 41 11.72 3.54 24.89
CA VAL A 41 11.26 4.90 24.53
C VAL A 41 10.92 5.76 25.75
N GLN A 42 10.36 5.15 26.79
CA GLN A 42 10.00 5.84 28.02
C GLN A 42 11.17 6.50 28.76
N THR A 43 12.39 5.95 28.61
CA THR A 43 13.61 6.50 29.22
C THR A 43 14.24 7.63 28.40
N ILE A 44 13.74 7.83 27.17
CA ILE A 44 14.27 8.75 26.15
C ILE A 44 13.21 9.81 25.76
N GLN A 45 12.29 10.08 26.67
CA GLN A 45 11.36 11.19 26.57
C GLN A 45 11.39 12.03 27.83
N GLN A 46 10.98 13.28 27.69
CA GLN A 46 10.77 14.18 28.83
C GLN A 46 9.39 14.81 28.74
N GLN A 47 8.61 14.64 29.80
CA GLN A 47 7.27 15.20 29.91
C GLN A 47 7.33 16.59 30.53
N PHE A 48 6.55 17.50 29.98
CA PHE A 48 6.41 18.85 30.47
C PHE A 48 4.94 19.20 30.59
N PHE A 49 4.62 19.88 31.68
CA PHE A 49 3.30 20.44 31.93
C PHE A 49 3.48 21.92 32.24
N ARG A 50 3.01 22.80 31.33
CA ARG A 50 3.01 24.23 31.58
C ARG A 50 1.57 24.70 31.76
N GLN A 51 1.30 25.27 32.91
CA GLN A 51 0.03 25.93 33.18
C GLN A 51 0.20 27.44 33.04
N THR A 52 -0.68 28.08 32.28
CA THR A 52 -0.81 29.54 32.29
C THR A 52 -1.88 29.95 33.30
N GLY A 53 -1.50 30.54 34.44
CA GLY A 53 -2.44 31.04 35.44
C GLY A 53 -2.07 30.69 36.89
N GLU A 54 -2.94 31.10 37.82
CA GLU A 54 -2.77 30.85 39.25
C GLU A 54 -2.84 29.34 39.55
N VAL A 55 -1.85 28.84 40.29
CA VAL A 55 -1.77 27.42 40.65
C VAL A 55 -2.61 27.20 41.90
N ASP A 56 -3.81 26.67 41.74
CA ASP A 56 -4.56 26.14 42.89
C ASP A 56 -3.79 24.94 43.45
N ALA A 57 -3.40 25.03 44.73
CA ALA A 57 -2.61 24.03 45.45
C ALA A 57 -3.42 22.78 45.87
N SER A 58 -4.75 22.79 45.70
CA SER A 58 -5.67 21.73 46.18
C SER A 58 -5.85 20.55 45.20
N ARG A 59 -4.88 20.30 44.33
CA ARG A 59 -5.03 19.44 43.15
C ARG A 59 -5.30 17.97 43.44
N VAL A 60 -6.39 17.48 42.85
CA VAL A 60 -6.95 16.13 43.02
C VAL A 60 -6.09 15.03 42.36
N PHE A 61 -5.43 15.32 41.22
CA PHE A 61 -4.74 14.31 40.40
C PHE A 61 -3.22 14.50 40.29
N GLY A 62 -2.63 15.37 41.12
CA GLY A 62 -1.18 15.61 41.14
C GLY A 62 -0.71 16.80 40.27
N PRO A 63 0.58 16.85 39.90
CA PRO A 63 1.22 18.04 39.30
C PRO A 63 0.69 18.40 37.91
N SER A 64 0.11 17.44 37.19
CA SER A 64 -0.42 17.62 35.83
C SER A 64 -1.94 17.82 35.79
N SER A 65 -2.55 18.24 36.91
CA SER A 65 -3.98 18.52 36.93
C SER A 65 -4.31 19.99 36.70
N PHE A 66 -5.44 20.26 36.05
CA PHE A 66 -5.95 21.59 35.76
C PHE A 66 -7.48 21.55 35.69
N THR A 67 -8.12 22.71 35.80
CA THR A 67 -9.56 22.84 35.63
C THR A 67 -9.85 23.43 34.25
N CYS A 68 -10.69 22.77 33.46
CA CYS A 68 -11.17 23.30 32.18
C CYS A 68 -12.68 23.59 32.22
N LEU A 69 -13.14 24.55 31.43
CA LEU A 69 -14.56 24.83 31.29
C LEU A 69 -15.15 23.93 30.19
N GLN A 70 -16.00 22.98 30.58
CA GLN A 70 -16.71 22.13 29.63
C GLN A 70 -18.16 22.58 29.49
N GLN A 71 -18.67 22.66 28.26
CA GLN A 71 -20.09 22.90 28.01
C GLN A 71 -20.85 21.58 28.10
N ILE A 72 -21.62 21.39 29.16
CA ILE A 72 -22.50 20.24 29.36
C ILE A 72 -23.94 20.76 29.31
N ASN A 73 -24.72 20.33 28.32
CA ASN A 73 -26.11 20.79 28.11
C ASN A 73 -26.25 22.33 28.06
N GLY A 74 -25.27 23.02 27.48
CA GLY A 74 -25.25 24.48 27.35
C GLY A 74 -24.90 25.24 28.65
N GLN A 75 -24.54 24.52 29.72
CA GLN A 75 -23.99 25.11 30.94
C GLN A 75 -22.48 24.89 30.99
N GLY A 76 -21.72 25.93 31.33
CA GLY A 76 -20.29 25.84 31.58
C GLY A 76 -20.04 25.20 32.95
N VAL A 77 -19.51 23.98 32.95
CA VAL A 77 -19.14 23.22 34.14
C VAL A 77 -17.62 23.20 34.26
N ASN A 78 -17.09 23.49 35.43
CA ASN A 78 -15.68 23.33 35.74
C ASN A 78 -15.36 21.84 35.89
N LEU A 79 -14.50 21.32 35.02
CA LEU A 79 -14.04 19.94 35.01
C LEU A 79 -12.59 19.90 35.49
N ASP A 80 -12.36 19.26 36.64
CA ASP A 80 -11.00 18.97 37.10
C ASP A 80 -10.44 17.78 36.34
N LEU A 81 -9.41 18.03 35.54
CA LEU A 81 -8.72 17.06 34.70
C LEU A 81 -7.30 16.82 35.20
N GLY A 82 -6.89 15.57 35.33
CA GLY A 82 -5.49 15.15 35.29
C GLY A 82 -5.15 14.66 33.90
N ALA A 83 -4.03 15.11 33.32
CA ALA A 83 -3.60 14.65 32.01
C ALA A 83 -2.12 14.26 31.99
N GLU A 84 -1.80 13.17 31.29
CA GLU A 84 -0.44 12.69 31.06
C GLU A 84 -0.27 12.36 29.58
N LEU A 85 0.76 12.93 28.95
CA LEU A 85 1.10 12.65 27.56
C LEU A 85 2.45 11.94 27.50
N SER A 86 2.51 10.83 26.78
CA SER A 86 3.73 10.02 26.68
C SER A 86 3.91 9.45 25.28
N ILE A 87 5.15 9.28 24.85
CA ILE A 87 5.52 8.57 23.64
C ILE A 87 5.58 7.09 24.00
N ALA A 88 4.61 6.31 23.52
CA ALA A 88 4.56 4.87 23.73
C ALA A 88 5.34 4.09 22.66
N GLN A 89 5.60 4.71 21.51
CA GLN A 89 6.35 4.12 20.41
C GLN A 89 7.02 5.20 19.56
N ALA A 90 8.27 4.96 19.18
CA ALA A 90 9.01 5.78 18.21
C ALA A 90 9.76 4.88 17.20
N PRO A 91 9.82 5.26 15.92
CA PRO A 91 10.58 4.53 14.92
C PRO A 91 12.09 4.68 15.15
N ALA A 92 12.83 3.56 15.09
CA ALA A 92 14.29 3.59 15.19
C ALA A 92 14.95 4.39 14.07
N SER A 93 14.31 4.45 12.89
CA SER A 93 14.77 5.27 11.77
C SER A 93 14.85 6.76 12.10
N PHE A 94 14.14 7.26 13.12
CA PHE A 94 14.27 8.66 13.55
C PHE A 94 15.70 8.97 14.01
N ALA A 95 16.43 8.01 14.58
CA ALA A 95 17.82 8.21 15.02
C ALA A 95 18.85 8.22 13.88
N LEU A 96 18.39 8.13 12.62
CA LEU A 96 19.21 8.13 11.42
C LEU A 96 19.00 9.42 10.63
N PRO A 97 19.91 9.78 9.71
CA PRO A 97 19.64 10.86 8.78
C PRO A 97 18.44 10.51 7.88
N LEU A 98 17.48 11.42 7.84
CA LEU A 98 16.21 11.28 7.12
C LEU A 98 16.22 12.05 5.81
N THR A 99 15.29 11.71 4.94
CA THR A 99 15.06 12.39 3.65
C THR A 99 13.71 13.11 3.69
N PRO A 100 13.58 14.34 3.14
CA PRO A 100 12.30 14.99 3.00
C PRO A 100 11.28 14.12 2.25
N TYR A 101 10.03 14.17 2.68
CA TYR A 101 8.89 13.42 2.16
C TYR A 101 9.00 11.89 2.27
N ALA A 102 10.04 11.37 2.92
CA ALA A 102 10.13 9.96 3.23
C ALA A 102 9.24 9.64 4.45
N PRO A 103 8.28 8.70 4.32
CA PRO A 103 7.49 8.24 5.45
C PRO A 103 8.33 7.40 6.41
N PHE A 104 7.99 7.44 7.69
CA PHE A 104 8.53 6.48 8.65
C PHE A 104 7.96 5.08 8.38
N ASN A 105 8.82 4.06 8.43
CA ASN A 105 8.38 2.67 8.24
C ASN A 105 7.55 2.15 9.45
N LEU A 106 7.60 2.86 10.58
CA LEU A 106 6.72 2.67 11.72
C LEU A 106 6.27 4.04 12.24
N PRO A 107 4.99 4.22 12.60
CA PRO A 107 4.50 5.50 13.10
C PRO A 107 4.97 5.74 14.53
N PHE A 108 5.01 7.02 14.91
CA PHE A 108 4.97 7.39 16.32
C PHE A 108 3.60 7.03 16.89
N ARG A 109 3.60 6.47 18.11
CA ARG A 109 2.39 6.27 18.92
C ARG A 109 2.52 7.09 20.18
N VAL A 110 1.61 8.03 20.35
CA VAL A 110 1.56 8.92 21.51
C VAL A 110 0.32 8.58 22.32
N THR A 111 0.51 8.27 23.59
CA THR A 111 -0.57 7.92 24.51
C THR A 111 -0.92 9.12 25.37
N LEU A 112 -2.18 9.53 25.33
CA LEU A 112 -2.77 10.49 26.25
C LEU A 112 -3.61 9.74 27.29
N ARG A 113 -3.30 9.96 28.56
CA ARG A 113 -4.09 9.48 29.69
C ARG A 113 -4.79 10.66 30.34
N LEU A 114 -6.09 10.50 30.55
CA LEU A 114 -6.96 11.49 31.17
C LEU A 114 -7.60 10.89 32.42
N ALA A 115 -7.70 11.70 33.47
CA ALA A 115 -8.46 11.43 34.67
C ALA A 115 -9.37 12.63 34.97
N ALA A 116 -10.60 12.40 35.40
CA ALA A 116 -11.57 13.46 35.70
C ALA A 116 -12.42 13.12 36.93
N THR A 117 -13.04 14.14 37.52
CA THR A 117 -13.99 13.99 38.65
C THR A 117 -15.42 13.69 38.21
N MET A 118 -15.73 13.79 36.91
CA MET A 118 -17.02 13.46 36.33
C MET A 118 -16.87 12.91 34.89
N GLU A 119 -17.93 12.29 34.38
CA GLU A 119 -18.00 11.82 32.99
C GLU A 119 -17.94 13.02 32.03
N ALA A 120 -17.13 12.89 30.97
CA ALA A 120 -16.90 13.98 30.03
C ALA A 120 -16.60 13.46 28.61
N LYS A 121 -17.06 14.21 27.60
CA LYS A 121 -16.66 14.03 26.21
C LYS A 121 -15.75 15.17 25.80
N LEU A 122 -14.49 14.87 25.52
CA LEU A 122 -13.49 15.85 25.13
C LEU A 122 -13.14 15.69 23.66
N ASP A 123 -13.00 16.81 22.99
CA ASP A 123 -12.47 16.86 21.63
C ASP A 123 -11.00 17.24 21.70
N VAL A 124 -10.11 16.30 21.35
CA VAL A 124 -8.68 16.43 21.60
C VAL A 124 -7.91 16.28 20.30
N SER A 125 -6.95 17.17 20.09
CA SER A 125 -5.96 17.04 19.03
C SER A 125 -4.58 16.85 19.65
N VAL A 126 -3.79 15.92 19.10
CA VAL A 126 -2.36 15.82 19.40
C VAL A 126 -1.59 16.23 18.16
N ARG A 127 -0.63 17.13 18.36
CA ARG A 127 0.20 17.68 17.29
C ARG A 127 1.68 17.40 17.51
N ALA A 128 2.39 17.20 16.42
CA ALA A 128 3.84 17.12 16.38
C ALA A 128 4.44 18.48 16.00
N SER A 129 5.57 18.83 16.62
CA SER A 129 6.34 20.04 16.34
C SER A 129 7.82 19.73 16.29
N VAL A 130 8.56 20.42 15.43
CA VAL A 130 10.00 20.26 15.32
C VAL A 130 10.71 21.26 16.24
N LEU A 131 11.63 20.76 17.06
CA LEU A 131 12.47 21.60 17.92
C LEU A 131 13.86 21.73 17.33
N SER A 132 14.38 22.95 17.32
CA SER A 132 15.81 23.19 17.13
C SER A 132 16.61 22.86 18.40
N VAL A 133 17.93 22.88 18.28
CA VAL A 133 18.85 22.79 19.43
C VAL A 133 18.59 23.92 20.44
N ASP A 134 18.31 25.14 19.94
CA ASP A 134 18.05 26.30 20.78
C ASP A 134 16.69 26.21 21.49
N ASP A 135 15.67 25.68 20.81
CA ASP A 135 14.36 25.41 21.43
C ASP A 135 14.49 24.42 22.59
N LEU A 136 15.28 23.35 22.40
CA LEU A 136 15.49 22.33 23.42
C LEU A 136 16.32 22.86 24.59
N ALA A 137 17.35 23.67 24.32
CA ALA A 137 18.10 24.35 25.38
C ALA A 137 17.22 25.29 26.22
N ASN A 138 16.20 25.87 25.59
CA ASN A 138 15.25 26.80 26.21
C ASN A 138 13.86 26.19 26.38
N ILE A 139 13.77 24.87 26.57
CA ILE A 139 12.48 24.15 26.60
C ILE A 139 11.53 24.65 27.72
N GLY A 140 12.11 25.18 28.80
CA GLY A 140 11.39 25.82 29.90
C GLY A 140 10.63 27.10 29.51
N TYR A 141 10.93 27.69 28.35
CA TYR A 141 10.25 28.85 27.76
C TYR A 141 9.57 28.55 26.43
N TRP A 142 9.96 27.47 25.76
CA TRP A 142 9.36 27.03 24.49
C TRP A 142 7.84 26.92 24.59
N MET A 143 7.13 27.36 23.55
CA MET A 143 5.68 27.24 23.42
C MET A 143 5.36 26.62 22.06
N PRO A 144 4.42 25.65 22.01
CA PRO A 144 4.03 25.05 20.75
C PRO A 144 3.33 26.07 19.87
N LEU A 145 3.50 25.92 18.56
CA LEU A 145 2.79 26.74 17.58
C LEU A 145 1.28 26.49 17.71
N THR A 146 0.49 27.56 17.60
CA THR A 146 -0.97 27.46 17.55
C THR A 146 -1.46 26.83 16.25
N THR A 147 -0.63 26.80 15.21
CA THR A 147 -0.86 26.13 13.94
C THR A 147 0.03 24.90 13.78
N THR A 148 -0.25 24.07 12.77
CA THR A 148 0.62 22.94 12.41
C THR A 148 1.99 23.44 11.94
N ASP A 149 3.06 22.77 12.38
CA ASP A 149 4.43 23.12 11.96
C ASP A 149 4.58 22.92 10.44
N PRO A 150 4.91 23.96 9.66
CA PRO A 150 5.00 23.87 8.20
C PRO A 150 6.12 22.93 7.71
N ARG A 151 7.03 22.54 8.60
CA ARG A 151 8.12 21.60 8.32
C ARG A 151 7.66 20.14 8.34
N LEU A 152 6.41 19.89 8.75
CA LEU A 152 5.85 18.55 8.87
C LEU A 152 4.56 18.39 8.06
N VAL A 153 4.38 17.21 7.46
CA VAL A 153 3.10 16.72 6.94
C VAL A 153 2.58 15.63 7.88
N GLY A 154 1.25 15.48 8.01
CA GLY A 154 0.64 14.48 8.87
C GLY A 154 0.91 14.70 10.37
N ALA A 155 1.19 15.95 10.77
CA ALA A 155 1.59 16.32 12.11
C ALA A 155 0.43 16.55 13.10
N GLN A 156 -0.81 16.23 12.74
CA GLN A 156 -1.96 16.38 13.63
C GLN A 156 -2.86 15.16 13.54
N VAL A 157 -3.26 14.65 14.70
CA VAL A 157 -4.25 13.56 14.84
C VAL A 157 -5.33 14.04 15.81
N HIS A 158 -6.58 13.77 15.47
CA HIS A 158 -7.75 14.27 16.18
C HIS A 158 -8.62 13.10 16.65
N ALA A 159 -9.11 13.18 17.88
CA ALA A 159 -9.95 12.13 18.48
C ALA A 159 -10.96 12.71 19.48
N LYS A 160 -12.16 12.13 19.46
CA LYS A 160 -13.19 12.37 20.48
C LYS A 160 -13.05 11.34 21.59
N LEU A 161 -12.73 11.80 22.79
CA LEU A 161 -12.45 10.96 23.94
C LEU A 161 -13.62 10.97 24.91
N ASN A 162 -14.07 9.77 25.32
CA ASN A 162 -15.10 9.59 26.34
C ASN A 162 -14.44 9.16 27.65
N ILE A 163 -14.46 10.04 28.66
CA ILE A 163 -13.93 9.74 29.99
C ILE A 163 -15.02 9.05 30.80
N VAL A 164 -14.83 7.77 31.13
CA VAL A 164 -15.82 6.90 31.77
C VAL A 164 -15.39 6.47 33.18
N ASP A 165 -16.32 6.03 34.03
CA ASP A 165 -16.01 5.63 35.42
C ASP A 165 -14.98 4.49 35.40
N SER A 166 -13.86 4.71 36.08
CA SER A 166 -12.79 3.71 36.19
C SER A 166 -13.05 2.66 37.28
N GLY A 167 -14.13 2.82 38.05
CA GLY A 167 -14.42 2.07 39.27
C GLY A 167 -13.55 2.48 40.46
N LYS A 168 -12.55 3.34 40.25
CA LYS A 168 -11.72 3.89 41.31
C LYS A 168 -12.45 5.04 42.00
N ARG A 169 -12.10 5.25 43.27
CA ARG A 169 -12.61 6.35 44.10
C ARG A 169 -11.42 7.11 44.67
N LEU A 170 -11.55 8.42 44.78
CA LEU A 170 -10.62 9.29 45.52
C LEU A 170 -10.70 8.98 47.02
N HIS A 171 -9.77 9.53 47.81
CA HIS A 171 -9.77 9.36 49.27
C HIS A 171 -11.04 9.88 49.95
N ASP A 172 -11.74 10.83 49.32
CA ASP A 172 -13.01 11.39 49.79
C ASP A 172 -14.25 10.61 49.27
N GLY A 173 -14.03 9.48 48.59
CA GLY A 173 -15.09 8.63 48.05
C GLY A 173 -15.64 9.06 46.68
N ARG A 174 -15.18 10.18 46.10
CA ARG A 174 -15.67 10.60 44.77
C ARG A 174 -15.19 9.66 43.66
N PRO A 175 -16.03 9.37 42.65
CA PRO A 175 -15.62 8.59 41.47
C PRO A 175 -14.50 9.25 40.67
N VAL A 176 -13.57 8.42 40.19
CA VAL A 176 -12.54 8.83 39.22
C VAL A 176 -12.91 8.27 37.87
N TYR A 177 -13.06 9.15 36.89
CA TYR A 177 -13.31 8.79 35.50
C TYR A 177 -11.97 8.80 34.76
N THR A 178 -11.70 7.84 33.90
CA THR A 178 -10.44 7.78 33.14
C THR A 178 -10.64 7.44 31.68
N ASN A 179 -9.73 7.91 30.83
CA ASN A 179 -9.57 7.45 29.46
C ASN A 179 -8.08 7.32 29.12
N THR A 180 -7.72 6.30 28.34
CA THR A 180 -6.39 6.18 27.74
C THR A 180 -6.57 6.01 26.24
N HIS A 181 -5.93 6.88 25.46
CA HIS A 181 -6.05 6.86 24.01
C HIS A 181 -4.69 6.96 23.32
N ASP A 182 -4.51 6.17 22.27
CA ASP A 182 -3.31 6.13 21.46
C ASP A 182 -3.51 6.89 20.14
N PHE A 183 -2.72 7.92 19.93
CA PHE A 183 -2.67 8.71 18.69
C PHE A 183 -1.57 8.15 17.79
N LEU A 184 -1.94 7.70 16.59
CA LEU A 184 -1.02 7.12 15.59
C LEU A 184 -0.71 8.12 14.48
N PHE A 185 0.57 8.46 14.32
CA PHE A 185 1.06 9.41 13.34
C PHE A 185 1.49 8.70 12.03
N LEU A 186 0.52 8.14 11.30
CA LEU A 186 0.76 7.32 10.09
C LEU A 186 1.35 8.10 8.90
N GLY A 187 1.05 9.39 8.81
CA GLY A 187 1.46 10.25 7.69
C GLY A 187 2.59 11.23 8.03
N LEU A 188 3.22 11.07 9.19
CA LEU A 188 4.21 12.04 9.67
C LEU A 188 5.47 12.02 8.80
N GLN A 189 5.81 13.17 8.22
CA GLN A 189 6.95 13.33 7.31
C GLN A 189 7.55 14.73 7.44
N PHE A 190 8.85 14.87 7.16
CA PHE A 190 9.51 16.17 7.04
C PHE A 190 9.37 16.73 5.62
N THR A 191 9.09 18.01 5.47
CA THR A 191 8.93 18.66 4.13
C THR A 191 10.21 19.30 3.61
N GLN A 192 11.16 19.60 4.50
CA GLN A 192 12.37 20.34 4.17
C GLN A 192 13.61 19.76 4.85
N THR A 193 14.78 20.02 4.26
CA THR A 193 16.07 19.68 4.85
C THR A 193 16.35 20.56 6.07
N THR A 194 17.18 20.07 6.99
CA THR A 194 17.59 20.84 8.18
C THR A 194 18.95 21.49 8.02
N ASN A 195 19.55 21.49 6.82
CA ASN A 195 20.89 22.03 6.58
C ASN A 195 21.93 21.49 7.58
N LYS A 196 21.87 20.18 7.83
CA LYS A 196 22.71 19.43 8.77
C LYS A 196 22.48 19.81 10.25
N GLU A 197 21.39 20.49 10.58
CA GLU A 197 21.02 20.80 11.97
C GLU A 197 20.36 19.59 12.61
N PRO A 198 20.85 19.19 13.80
CA PRO A 198 20.10 18.30 14.67
C PRO A 198 18.77 18.95 15.01
N ILE A 199 17.71 18.19 14.85
CA ILE A 199 16.37 18.56 15.27
C ILE A 199 15.79 17.47 16.14
N PHE A 200 14.79 17.84 16.93
CA PHE A 200 14.04 16.95 17.80
C PHE A 200 12.55 17.06 17.48
N ILE A 201 11.76 16.14 18.01
CA ILE A 201 10.31 16.17 17.87
C ILE A 201 9.65 16.26 19.24
N ALA A 202 8.68 17.16 19.34
CA ALA A 202 7.79 17.27 20.49
C ALA A 202 6.37 16.93 20.05
N PHE A 203 5.61 16.32 20.95
CA PHE A 203 4.19 16.10 20.80
C PHE A 203 3.45 16.87 21.87
N HIS A 204 2.44 17.65 21.49
CA HIS A 204 1.61 18.40 22.43
C HIS A 204 0.13 18.11 22.22
N ALA A 205 -0.63 18.09 23.30
CA ALA A 205 -2.07 17.88 23.28
C ALA A 205 -2.79 19.22 23.43
N ASP A 206 -3.70 19.50 22.51
CA ASP A 206 -4.65 20.61 22.60
C ASP A 206 -5.88 20.14 23.38
N LEU A 207 -5.94 20.55 24.64
CA LEU A 207 -7.05 20.27 25.54
C LEU A 207 -7.96 21.51 25.60
N PRO A 208 -9.28 21.33 25.78
CA PRO A 208 -10.20 22.46 25.91
C PRO A 208 -9.78 23.41 27.06
N ALA A 209 -9.88 24.71 26.76
CA ALA A 209 -9.32 25.85 27.50
C ALA A 209 -9.65 25.93 29.02
N PRO A 210 -8.87 26.73 29.80
CA PRO A 210 -7.76 27.58 29.37
C PRO A 210 -6.36 26.99 29.63
N SER A 211 -5.69 26.64 28.53
CA SER A 211 -4.25 26.74 28.29
C SER A 211 -3.23 25.97 29.17
N PRO A 212 -3.48 24.74 29.64
CA PRO A 212 -2.37 23.86 29.95
C PRO A 212 -1.72 23.38 28.65
N HIS A 213 -0.45 23.72 28.43
CA HIS A 213 0.34 23.07 27.39
C HIS A 213 0.95 21.81 27.98
N LEU A 214 0.32 20.68 27.66
CA LEU A 214 0.86 19.35 27.95
C LEU A 214 1.64 18.89 26.75
N PHE A 215 2.94 18.66 26.92
CA PHE A 215 3.79 18.18 25.84
C PHE A 215 4.84 17.18 26.32
N THR A 216 5.28 16.32 25.42
CA THR A 216 6.38 15.38 25.62
C THR A 216 7.40 15.54 24.50
N VAL A 217 8.68 15.55 24.86
CA VAL A 217 9.79 15.71 23.92
C VAL A 217 10.49 14.37 23.75
N PHE A 218 10.74 13.98 22.51
CA PHE A 218 11.60 12.84 22.20
C PHE A 218 13.06 13.28 22.18
N LEU A 219 13.87 12.77 23.11
CA LEU A 219 15.23 13.29 23.37
C LEU A 219 16.30 12.75 22.41
N LEU A 220 15.90 11.98 21.39
CA LEU A 220 16.80 11.54 20.31
C LEU A 220 16.80 12.58 19.18
N PRO A 221 17.97 13.10 18.77
CA PRO A 221 18.07 13.97 17.62
C PRO A 221 17.99 13.19 16.30
N THR A 222 17.58 13.90 15.25
CA THR A 222 17.69 13.49 13.84
C THR A 222 18.23 14.63 12.98
N VAL A 223 18.56 14.35 11.71
CA VAL A 223 18.96 15.34 10.72
C VAL A 223 18.25 15.03 9.41
N VAL A 224 17.68 16.03 8.73
CA VAL A 224 17.03 15.83 7.43
C VAL A 224 17.95 16.31 6.31
N CYS A 225 18.38 15.38 5.45
CA CYS A 225 19.38 15.56 4.40
C CYS A 225 18.76 15.54 2.99
N ASN A 226 19.46 16.08 2.01
CA ASN A 226 19.03 15.98 0.61
C ASN A 226 19.25 14.54 0.09
N PRO A 227 18.25 13.88 -0.52
CA PRO A 227 18.35 12.50 -0.99
C PRO A 227 19.54 12.25 -1.94
N GLY A 228 19.94 13.25 -2.74
CA GLY A 228 21.00 13.09 -3.73
C GLY A 228 22.43 13.28 -3.22
N ASN A 229 22.63 13.51 -1.91
CA ASN A 229 23.95 13.87 -1.38
C ASN A 229 24.44 12.88 -0.31
N ALA A 230 25.05 11.77 -0.77
CA ALA A 230 25.63 10.74 0.10
C ALA A 230 26.64 11.29 1.12
N THR A 231 27.41 12.32 0.74
CA THR A 231 28.36 12.98 1.64
C THR A 231 27.64 13.69 2.79
N GLU A 232 26.47 14.29 2.56
CA GLU A 232 25.68 14.90 3.63
C GLU A 232 25.10 13.86 4.58
N HIS A 233 24.60 12.76 4.04
CA HIS A 233 24.06 11.65 4.84
C HIS A 233 25.15 11.06 5.75
N SER A 234 26.34 10.78 5.20
CA SER A 234 27.50 10.31 5.96
C SER A 234 27.93 11.28 7.06
N ASN A 235 28.00 12.58 6.76
CA ASN A 235 28.34 13.60 7.75
C ASN A 235 27.27 13.73 8.86
N ALA A 236 25.99 13.62 8.50
CA ALA A 236 24.90 13.63 9.46
C ALA A 236 24.92 12.40 10.36
N ALA A 237 25.21 11.21 9.81
CA ALA A 237 25.39 9.99 10.59
C ALA A 237 26.57 10.13 11.56
N GLN A 238 27.71 10.67 11.11
CA GLN A 238 28.86 10.92 11.99
C GLN A 238 28.52 11.89 13.13
N LEU A 239 27.76 12.95 12.84
CA LEU A 239 27.29 13.92 13.83
C LEU A 239 26.39 13.26 14.88
N LEU A 240 25.41 12.47 14.44
CA LEU A 240 24.45 11.79 15.32
C LEU A 240 25.11 10.68 16.15
N TRP A 241 26.10 9.97 15.59
CA TRP A 241 26.71 8.79 16.23
C TRP A 241 28.12 9.06 16.81
N LYS A 242 28.51 10.34 16.96
CA LYS A 242 29.79 10.78 17.57
C LYS A 242 31.03 10.11 16.95
N GLY A 243 31.04 9.88 15.65
CA GLY A 243 32.17 9.25 14.99
C GLY A 243 32.41 7.79 15.39
N ALA A 244 31.51 7.15 16.15
CA ALA A 244 31.28 5.71 16.03
C ALA A 244 30.68 5.50 14.63
N LEU A 245 31.52 5.68 13.62
CA LEU A 245 31.20 5.42 12.24
C LEU A 245 30.72 3.98 12.25
N PRO A 246 29.44 3.75 11.98
CA PRO A 246 29.01 2.39 11.81
C PRO A 246 29.84 1.82 10.64
N PRO A 247 30.22 0.53 10.70
CA PRO A 247 30.95 -0.09 9.59
C PRO A 247 30.21 0.26 8.30
N PRO A 248 30.90 0.63 7.21
CA PRO A 248 30.26 1.00 5.95
C PRO A 248 29.15 -0.01 5.69
N PRO A 249 27.92 0.45 5.35
CA PRO A 249 26.73 -0.40 5.31
C PRO A 249 27.17 -1.71 4.69
N ARG A 250 27.17 -2.80 5.48
CA ARG A 250 27.64 -4.12 5.03
C ARG A 250 27.11 -4.25 3.63
N GLN A 251 28.00 -4.33 2.62
CA GLN A 251 27.59 -4.33 1.22
C GLN A 251 26.32 -5.17 1.16
N ARG A 252 25.16 -4.52 0.99
CA ARG A 252 23.90 -5.25 1.14
C ARG A 252 24.03 -6.39 0.14
N PRO A 253 23.73 -7.64 0.54
CA PRO A 253 23.90 -8.77 -0.35
C PRO A 253 23.27 -8.38 -1.68
N ARG A 254 24.09 -8.32 -2.74
CA ARG A 254 23.59 -7.99 -4.08
C ARG A 254 22.47 -8.98 -4.32
N TRP A 255 21.25 -8.50 -4.42
CA TRP A 255 20.12 -9.38 -4.68
C TRP A 255 20.40 -10.06 -6.00
N THR A 256 20.44 -11.39 -5.98
CA THR A 256 20.32 -12.13 -7.24
C THR A 256 18.93 -11.87 -7.80
N PHE A 257 18.73 -12.04 -9.11
CA PHE A 257 17.40 -11.94 -9.70
C PHE A 257 16.42 -12.90 -9.02
N HIS A 258 16.90 -14.08 -8.59
CA HIS A 258 16.11 -15.04 -7.83
C HIS A 258 15.69 -14.51 -6.45
N ASP A 259 16.60 -13.89 -5.69
CA ASP A 259 16.29 -13.28 -4.39
C ASP A 259 15.26 -12.16 -4.55
N PHE A 260 15.42 -11.34 -5.60
CA PHE A 260 14.47 -10.29 -5.95
C PHE A 260 13.08 -10.86 -6.26
N CYS A 261 12.99 -11.86 -7.13
CA CYS A 261 11.71 -12.47 -7.50
C CYS A 261 11.01 -13.09 -6.29
N THR A 262 11.79 -13.77 -5.43
CA THR A 262 11.29 -14.34 -4.17
C THR A 262 10.78 -13.25 -3.23
N HIS A 263 11.54 -12.17 -3.07
CA HIS A 263 11.13 -11.03 -2.25
C HIS A 263 9.84 -10.39 -2.76
N VAL A 264 9.77 -10.08 -4.07
CA VAL A 264 8.59 -9.47 -4.69
C VAL A 264 7.36 -10.37 -4.62
N SER A 265 7.52 -11.67 -4.84
CA SER A 265 6.43 -12.64 -4.70
C SER A 265 5.94 -12.72 -3.25
N ASN A 266 6.83 -12.76 -2.26
CA ASN A 266 6.44 -12.74 -0.85
C ASN A 266 5.72 -11.43 -0.47
N GLU A 267 6.23 -10.29 -0.92
CA GLU A 267 5.64 -8.99 -0.64
C GLU A 267 4.28 -8.82 -1.33
N LEU A 268 4.13 -9.13 -2.61
CA LEU A 268 2.88 -8.88 -3.33
C LEU A 268 1.87 -10.01 -3.17
N GLN A 269 2.29 -11.27 -3.28
CA GLN A 269 1.38 -12.41 -3.23
C GLN A 269 1.08 -12.82 -1.79
N VAL A 270 2.10 -13.08 -0.97
CA VAL A 270 1.90 -13.65 0.37
C VAL A 270 1.32 -12.60 1.33
N SER A 271 1.86 -11.38 1.36
CA SER A 271 1.42 -10.37 2.33
C SER A 271 -0.01 -9.85 2.09
N ILE A 272 -0.45 -9.81 0.83
CA ILE A 272 -1.82 -9.41 0.45
C ILE A 272 -2.76 -10.63 0.36
N GLY A 273 -2.19 -11.82 0.25
CA GLY A 273 -2.90 -13.07 0.04
C GLY A 273 -3.44 -13.23 -1.37
N LEU A 274 -2.76 -12.72 -2.41
CA LEU A 274 -3.23 -12.82 -3.81
C LEU A 274 -3.26 -14.28 -4.27
N ASN A 275 -4.35 -14.64 -4.93
CA ASN A 275 -4.50 -15.97 -5.55
C ASN A 275 -3.81 -16.09 -6.92
N ARG A 276 -3.57 -14.94 -7.57
CA ARG A 276 -2.90 -14.86 -8.85
C ARG A 276 -1.39 -14.76 -8.62
N SER A 277 -0.64 -15.71 -9.16
CA SER A 277 0.82 -15.63 -9.20
C SER A 277 1.26 -14.56 -10.20
N LEU A 278 2.32 -13.84 -9.84
CA LEU A 278 3.07 -12.98 -10.75
C LEU A 278 3.70 -13.84 -11.83
N ASP A 279 3.46 -13.49 -13.10
CA ASP A 279 4.06 -14.22 -14.21
C ASP A 279 5.55 -13.84 -14.38
N PRO A 280 6.34 -14.58 -15.18
CA PRO A 280 7.75 -14.24 -15.41
C PRO A 280 7.98 -12.85 -15.99
N MET A 281 7.02 -12.32 -16.77
CA MET A 281 7.10 -10.99 -17.36
C MET A 281 6.81 -9.89 -16.34
N ASP A 282 5.96 -10.15 -15.35
CA ASP A 282 5.73 -9.28 -14.20
C ASP A 282 7.02 -9.08 -13.42
N HIS A 283 7.71 -10.19 -13.10
CA HIS A 283 8.99 -10.16 -12.43
C HIS A 283 10.03 -9.39 -13.23
N LEU A 284 10.10 -9.64 -14.53
CA LEU A 284 11.07 -8.95 -15.39
C LEU A 284 10.80 -7.44 -15.46
N SER A 285 9.54 -7.04 -15.57
CA SER A 285 9.15 -5.63 -15.57
C SER A 285 9.50 -4.93 -14.24
N LEU A 286 9.20 -5.59 -13.11
CA LEU A 286 9.54 -5.09 -11.79
C LEU A 286 11.06 -5.07 -11.55
N ALA A 287 11.80 -6.03 -12.10
CA ALA A 287 13.25 -6.07 -12.00
C ALA A 287 13.89 -4.94 -12.82
N HIS A 288 13.47 -4.74 -14.06
CA HIS A 288 13.92 -3.62 -14.89
C HIS A 288 13.69 -2.28 -14.16
N ARG A 289 12.55 -2.16 -13.49
CA ARG A 289 12.23 -1.01 -12.65
C ARG A 289 13.13 -0.85 -11.43
N ALA A 290 13.59 -1.95 -10.86
CA ALA A 290 14.55 -1.99 -9.76
C ALA A 290 16.00 -1.79 -10.22
N GLY A 291 16.24 -1.42 -11.48
CA GLY A 291 17.58 -1.21 -12.02
C GLY A 291 18.31 -2.50 -12.39
N PHE A 292 17.61 -3.64 -12.50
CA PHE A 292 18.20 -4.84 -13.10
C PHE A 292 18.35 -4.61 -14.60
N TYR A 293 19.57 -4.67 -15.09
CA TYR A 293 19.85 -4.56 -16.51
C TYR A 293 19.76 -5.92 -17.17
N LEU A 294 18.97 -6.01 -18.22
CA LEU A 294 19.07 -7.10 -19.17
C LEU A 294 20.38 -6.93 -19.92
N LYS A 295 21.35 -7.83 -19.73
CA LYS A 295 22.45 -7.94 -20.69
C LYS A 295 21.82 -8.33 -22.02
N SER A 296 21.72 -7.38 -22.94
CA SER A 296 21.54 -7.70 -24.34
C SER A 296 22.65 -8.68 -24.69
N ARG A 297 22.32 -9.95 -24.96
CA ARG A 297 23.30 -10.89 -25.51
C ARG A 297 23.92 -10.15 -26.70
N PRO A 298 25.25 -9.95 -26.76
CA PRO A 298 25.86 -9.44 -27.97
C PRO A 298 25.43 -10.40 -29.06
N ILE A 299 24.66 -9.89 -30.02
CA ILE A 299 24.34 -10.63 -31.24
C ILE A 299 25.71 -10.89 -31.83
N SER A 300 26.18 -12.14 -31.73
CA SER A 300 27.43 -12.56 -32.33
C SER A 300 27.38 -12.17 -33.80
N ALA A 301 28.13 -11.15 -34.18
CA ALA A 301 28.28 -10.72 -35.56
C ALA A 301 29.28 -11.59 -36.33
N ASP A 302 29.81 -12.65 -35.70
CA ASP A 302 30.76 -13.59 -36.29
C ASP A 302 30.13 -14.99 -36.45
N ASP A 303 29.19 -15.09 -37.37
CA ASP A 303 29.04 -16.34 -38.14
C ASP A 303 28.91 -16.00 -39.63
N GLY A 304 29.94 -15.32 -40.13
CA GLY A 304 30.23 -15.26 -41.55
C GLY A 304 31.17 -16.39 -41.92
N THR A 305 30.69 -17.42 -42.63
CA THR A 305 31.10 -17.70 -44.02
C THR A 305 30.50 -18.98 -44.60
N ASN A 306 29.85 -18.80 -45.77
CA ASN A 306 29.91 -19.62 -46.98
C ASN A 306 29.44 -21.09 -46.97
N GLY A 307 28.31 -21.33 -47.63
CA GLY A 307 27.93 -22.66 -48.14
C GLY A 307 26.69 -22.62 -49.03
N ILE A 308 26.91 -22.47 -50.34
CA ILE A 308 25.95 -22.74 -51.41
C ILE A 308 25.51 -24.21 -51.33
N GLY A 309 24.21 -24.51 -51.40
CA GLY A 309 23.73 -25.85 -51.80
C GLY A 309 22.46 -26.36 -51.12
N ASP A 310 21.42 -26.49 -51.94
CA ASP A 310 20.37 -27.51 -51.93
C ASP A 310 19.20 -27.50 -50.92
N ASN A 311 18.03 -27.32 -51.53
CA ASN A 311 16.70 -27.62 -51.01
C ASN A 311 16.53 -29.12 -50.75
N HIS A 312 16.40 -29.52 -49.48
CA HIS A 312 15.70 -30.75 -49.10
C HIS A 312 14.81 -30.50 -47.88
N PRO A 313 13.53 -30.92 -47.89
CA PRO A 313 12.69 -30.89 -46.71
C PRO A 313 13.06 -32.06 -45.79
N VAL A 314 13.60 -31.74 -44.61
CA VAL A 314 13.90 -32.73 -43.57
C VAL A 314 12.63 -33.02 -42.78
N SER A 315 12.30 -34.31 -42.68
CA SER A 315 11.15 -34.85 -41.98
C SER A 315 11.27 -34.69 -40.47
N SER A 316 10.17 -34.30 -39.82
CA SER A 316 10.02 -34.29 -38.37
C SER A 316 9.68 -35.68 -37.85
N THR A 317 10.65 -36.36 -37.23
CA THR A 317 10.37 -37.48 -36.31
C THR A 317 10.43 -36.97 -34.87
N GLY A 318 9.36 -37.24 -34.14
CA GLY A 318 9.07 -36.73 -32.80
C GLY A 318 10.14 -37.08 -31.76
N GLY A 319 10.49 -36.05 -30.98
CA GLY A 319 11.22 -36.13 -29.73
C GLY A 319 10.35 -35.59 -28.61
N SER A 320 10.24 -36.37 -27.55
CA SER A 320 9.55 -36.09 -26.28
C SER A 320 9.82 -34.68 -25.77
N VAL A 321 8.74 -33.96 -25.43
CA VAL A 321 8.79 -32.64 -24.80
C VAL A 321 9.03 -32.85 -23.31
N ASP A 322 10.29 -32.96 -22.91
CA ASP A 322 10.68 -32.73 -21.53
C ASP A 322 10.43 -31.25 -21.19
N SER A 323 9.99 -30.99 -19.97
CA SER A 323 9.57 -29.68 -19.47
C SER A 323 10.71 -28.68 -19.60
N GLY A 324 10.67 -27.87 -20.66
CA GLY A 324 11.68 -26.87 -20.98
C GLY A 324 11.91 -25.92 -19.82
N MET A 325 13.06 -26.06 -19.18
CA MET A 325 13.64 -25.07 -18.29
C MET A 325 13.74 -23.77 -19.10
N TRP A 326 13.00 -22.76 -18.68
CA TRP A 326 12.93 -21.47 -19.38
C TRP A 326 14.34 -20.89 -19.44
N ASP A 327 15.00 -20.92 -20.61
CA ASP A 327 16.25 -20.20 -20.89
C ASP A 327 15.95 -18.70 -21.03
N GLY A 328 15.37 -18.12 -19.98
CA GLY A 328 15.04 -16.71 -19.91
C GLY A 328 16.29 -15.83 -20.08
N PRO A 329 16.11 -14.55 -20.43
CA PRO A 329 17.24 -13.66 -20.59
C PRO A 329 18.09 -13.64 -19.31
N CYS A 330 19.41 -13.83 -19.45
CA CYS A 330 20.32 -13.78 -18.32
C CYS A 330 20.34 -12.36 -17.74
N VAL A 331 19.58 -12.15 -16.66
CA VAL A 331 19.59 -10.92 -15.89
C VAL A 331 20.85 -10.94 -15.02
N ASP A 332 21.95 -10.42 -15.55
CA ASP A 332 23.20 -10.26 -14.82
C ASP A 332 23.28 -8.87 -14.19
N GLY A 333 23.28 -8.82 -12.87
CA GLY A 333 23.42 -7.60 -12.08
C GLY A 333 22.24 -7.41 -11.14
N GLY A 334 22.51 -7.32 -9.84
CA GLY A 334 21.53 -6.86 -8.86
C GLY A 334 21.23 -5.37 -9.02
N PRO A 335 20.29 -4.81 -8.23
CA PRO A 335 20.07 -3.37 -8.20
C PRO A 335 21.41 -2.66 -7.97
N THR A 336 21.69 -1.64 -8.77
CA THR A 336 23.02 -1.03 -8.81
C THR A 336 23.26 -0.07 -7.67
N THR A 337 22.19 0.44 -7.06
CA THR A 337 22.25 1.40 -5.95
C THR A 337 21.23 1.11 -4.85
N GLU A 338 21.49 1.63 -3.64
CA GLU A 338 20.54 1.59 -2.52
C GLU A 338 19.27 2.39 -2.81
N GLU A 339 19.41 3.50 -3.54
CA GLU A 339 18.31 4.36 -3.97
C GLU A 339 17.32 3.61 -4.88
N GLU A 340 17.81 2.75 -5.77
CA GLU A 340 16.95 1.90 -6.62
C GLU A 340 16.16 0.88 -5.80
N VAL A 341 16.78 0.27 -4.78
CA VAL A 341 16.09 -0.66 -3.87
C VAL A 341 15.03 0.06 -3.04
N GLU A 342 15.35 1.25 -2.51
CA GLU A 342 14.40 2.04 -1.75
C GLU A 342 13.23 2.53 -2.61
N SER A 343 13.52 3.01 -3.82
CA SER A 343 12.52 3.41 -4.81
C SER A 343 11.58 2.25 -5.17
N LEU A 344 12.15 1.05 -5.37
CA LEU A 344 11.38 -0.18 -5.57
C LEU A 344 10.50 -0.49 -4.34
N GLN A 345 11.03 -0.44 -3.13
CA GLN A 345 10.25 -0.73 -1.92
C GLN A 345 9.08 0.24 -1.76
N ILE A 346 9.30 1.54 -2.03
CA ILE A 346 8.23 2.54 -2.05
C ILE A 346 7.18 2.17 -3.12
N TYR A 347 7.63 1.75 -4.30
CA TYR A 347 6.75 1.30 -5.37
C TYR A 347 5.90 0.09 -4.96
N ILE A 348 6.53 -0.95 -4.42
CA ILE A 348 5.88 -2.19 -3.96
C ILE A 348 4.85 -1.84 -2.88
N ARG A 349 5.21 -1.08 -1.83
CA ARG A 349 4.29 -0.75 -0.73
C ARG A 349 3.05 0.01 -1.20
N ARG A 350 3.23 1.01 -2.07
CA ARG A 350 2.10 1.75 -2.63
C ARG A 350 1.24 0.88 -3.56
N THR A 351 1.89 -0.02 -4.30
CA THR A 351 1.20 -1.02 -5.13
C THR A 351 0.44 -2.03 -4.29
N GLN A 352 0.95 -2.45 -3.13
CA GLN A 352 0.23 -3.31 -2.19
C GLN A 352 -1.05 -2.64 -1.69
N ALA A 353 -0.98 -1.35 -1.32
CA ALA A 353 -2.15 -0.59 -0.91
C ALA A 353 -3.21 -0.52 -2.02
N LEU A 354 -2.77 -0.30 -3.26
CA LEU A 354 -3.65 -0.31 -4.44
C LEU A 354 -4.25 -1.70 -4.71
N LEU A 355 -3.44 -2.76 -4.64
CA LEU A 355 -3.88 -4.14 -4.86
C LEU A 355 -4.86 -4.60 -3.80
N LYS A 356 -4.75 -4.15 -2.55
CA LYS A 356 -5.76 -4.41 -1.51
C LYS A 356 -7.14 -3.86 -1.90
N LEU A 357 -7.17 -2.70 -2.56
CA LEU A 357 -8.40 -2.08 -3.05
C LEU A 357 -8.91 -2.72 -4.35
N MET A 358 -7.99 -3.09 -5.24
CA MET A 358 -8.28 -3.58 -6.60
C MET A 358 -8.19 -5.10 -6.74
N ARG A 359 -8.20 -5.83 -5.63
CA ARG A 359 -7.84 -7.25 -5.57
C ARG A 359 -8.71 -8.10 -6.51
N GLU A 360 -10.02 -7.91 -6.43
CA GLU A 360 -11.00 -8.67 -7.20
C GLU A 360 -10.79 -8.51 -8.71
N TYR A 361 -10.47 -7.29 -9.16
CA TYR A 361 -10.13 -6.99 -10.55
C TYR A 361 -8.80 -7.61 -11.00
N TYR A 362 -7.80 -7.63 -10.12
CA TYR A 362 -6.49 -8.20 -10.41
C TYR A 362 -6.50 -9.73 -10.52
N GLU A 363 -7.29 -10.39 -9.67
CA GLU A 363 -7.39 -11.85 -9.63
C GLU A 363 -8.24 -12.43 -10.79
N ARG A 364 -9.03 -11.60 -11.48
CA ARG A 364 -9.81 -12.02 -12.65
C ARG A 364 -8.88 -12.24 -13.86
N MET A 365 -8.90 -13.45 -14.41
CA MET A 365 -8.06 -13.85 -15.54
C MET A 365 -8.83 -14.15 -16.84
N ASP A 366 -10.16 -14.30 -16.78
CA ASP A 366 -10.99 -14.60 -17.95
C ASP A 366 -12.32 -13.81 -17.88
N PRO A 367 -12.37 -12.59 -18.47
CA PRO A 367 -11.23 -11.91 -19.07
C PRO A 367 -10.31 -11.29 -18.02
N GLN A 368 -9.07 -11.03 -18.42
CA GLN A 368 -8.14 -10.31 -17.57
C GLN A 368 -8.53 -8.82 -17.51
N ILE A 369 -9.08 -8.38 -16.36
CA ILE A 369 -9.56 -7.00 -16.18
C ILE A 369 -8.41 -6.04 -15.92
N LEU A 370 -7.55 -6.35 -14.95
CA LEU A 370 -6.34 -5.60 -14.66
C LEU A 370 -5.12 -6.36 -15.16
N CYS A 371 -4.40 -5.77 -16.11
CA CYS A 371 -3.18 -6.33 -16.68
C CYS A 371 -2.12 -6.57 -15.59
N GLY A 372 -1.17 -7.45 -15.90
CA GLY A 372 0.06 -7.59 -15.12
C GLY A 372 0.93 -6.33 -15.10
N PHE A 373 2.05 -6.41 -14.39
CA PHE A 373 3.10 -5.41 -14.35
C PHE A 373 3.89 -5.31 -15.67
N ASN A 374 3.78 -6.32 -16.53
CA ASN A 374 4.43 -6.37 -17.84
C ASN A 374 3.83 -5.43 -18.90
N ILE A 375 2.59 -4.96 -18.73
CA ILE A 375 1.96 -4.06 -19.70
C ILE A 375 2.27 -2.61 -19.33
N GLY A 376 3.31 -2.05 -19.96
CA GLY A 376 3.67 -0.64 -19.86
C GLY A 376 2.90 0.24 -20.83
N ARG A 377 3.36 1.50 -20.96
CA ARG A 377 2.73 2.47 -21.89
C ARG A 377 2.88 2.04 -23.34
N ARG A 378 4.07 1.59 -23.74
CA ARG A 378 4.38 1.21 -25.13
C ARG A 378 3.62 -0.05 -25.53
N GLU A 379 3.59 -1.02 -24.63
CA GLU A 379 2.90 -2.30 -24.81
C GLU A 379 1.40 -2.07 -24.94
N ALA A 380 0.82 -1.18 -24.13
CA ALA A 380 -0.59 -0.80 -24.26
C ALA A 380 -0.92 -0.12 -25.60
N VAL A 381 -0.02 0.71 -26.14
CA VAL A 381 -0.22 1.29 -27.49
C VAL A 381 -0.21 0.19 -28.54
N SER A 382 0.76 -0.73 -28.47
CA SER A 382 0.84 -1.85 -29.41
C SER A 382 -0.35 -2.80 -29.32
N LEU A 383 -0.88 -3.03 -28.11
CA LEU A 383 -2.05 -3.87 -27.89
C LEU A 383 -3.34 -3.26 -28.42
N LEU A 384 -3.45 -1.93 -28.38
CA LEU A 384 -4.64 -1.20 -28.83
C LEU A 384 -4.58 -0.78 -30.29
N ASP A 385 -3.44 -0.98 -30.96
CA ASP A 385 -3.28 -0.63 -32.37
C ASP A 385 -4.25 -1.43 -33.25
N GLY A 386 -4.94 -0.72 -34.16
CA GLY A 386 -5.97 -1.30 -35.02
C GLY A 386 -7.31 -1.66 -34.34
N HIS A 387 -7.45 -1.52 -33.02
CA HIS A 387 -8.73 -1.71 -32.34
C HIS A 387 -9.66 -0.50 -32.53
N PRO A 388 -10.99 -0.69 -32.53
CA PRO A 388 -11.92 0.42 -32.75
C PRO A 388 -12.00 1.37 -31.55
N PRO A 389 -12.45 2.63 -31.76
CA PRO A 389 -12.69 3.59 -30.70
C PRO A 389 -13.50 3.01 -29.55
N GLY A 390 -13.13 3.39 -28.33
CA GLY A 390 -13.73 2.92 -27.09
C GLY A 390 -13.23 1.57 -26.58
N THR A 391 -12.29 0.93 -27.30
CA THR A 391 -11.53 -0.21 -26.78
C THR A 391 -10.48 0.28 -25.77
N PHE A 392 -10.37 -0.37 -24.61
CA PHE A 392 -9.45 0.02 -23.56
C PHE A 392 -8.81 -1.16 -22.81
N VAL A 393 -7.67 -0.90 -22.17
CA VAL A 393 -7.01 -1.79 -21.20
C VAL A 393 -6.75 -1.06 -19.89
N ILE A 394 -6.80 -1.78 -18.77
CA ILE A 394 -6.45 -1.27 -17.44
C ILE A 394 -5.12 -1.89 -17.02
N ARG A 395 -4.13 -1.06 -16.70
CA ARG A 395 -2.76 -1.51 -16.34
C ARG A 395 -2.24 -0.75 -15.14
N PHE A 396 -1.21 -1.29 -14.49
CA PHE A 396 -0.45 -0.50 -13.52
C PHE A 396 0.19 0.72 -14.19
N SER A 397 0.11 1.86 -13.50
CA SER A 397 0.81 3.05 -13.94
C SER A 397 2.30 2.90 -13.67
N TYR A 398 3.12 3.68 -14.39
CA TYR A 398 4.52 3.82 -13.98
C TYR A 398 4.60 4.49 -12.61
N GLU A 399 3.63 5.27 -12.15
CA GLU A 399 3.69 5.85 -10.81
C GLU A 399 3.12 4.91 -9.74
N ALA A 400 3.87 4.75 -8.65
CA ALA A 400 3.53 3.90 -7.51
C ALA A 400 2.14 4.19 -6.93
N GLY A 401 1.32 3.15 -6.74
CA GLY A 401 -0.03 3.29 -6.15
C GLY A 401 -1.05 3.95 -7.08
N SER A 402 -0.86 3.85 -8.40
CA SER A 402 -1.84 4.29 -9.39
C SER A 402 -2.02 3.28 -10.52
N ILE A 403 -3.19 3.30 -11.15
CA ILE A 403 -3.45 2.58 -12.41
C ILE A 403 -3.53 3.58 -13.57
N ALA A 404 -3.40 3.06 -14.79
CA ALA A 404 -3.64 3.80 -16.01
C ALA A 404 -4.63 3.05 -16.89
N ILE A 405 -5.62 3.77 -17.41
CA ILE A 405 -6.54 3.30 -18.43
C ILE A 405 -6.01 3.80 -19.77
N SER A 406 -5.64 2.89 -20.65
CA SER A 406 -5.23 3.23 -22.02
C SER A 406 -6.39 2.88 -22.95
N HIS A 407 -6.82 3.80 -23.82
CA HIS A 407 -7.97 3.57 -24.68
C HIS A 407 -7.81 4.21 -26.06
N VAL A 408 -8.49 3.64 -27.05
CA VAL A 408 -8.55 4.19 -28.41
C VAL A 408 -9.62 5.28 -28.46
N THR A 409 -9.23 6.47 -28.86
CA THR A 409 -10.14 7.61 -29.05
C THR A 409 -10.89 7.51 -30.37
N HIS A 410 -11.83 8.42 -30.62
CA HIS A 410 -12.55 8.52 -31.90
C HIS A 410 -11.63 8.83 -33.09
N THR A 411 -10.42 9.36 -32.87
CA THR A 411 -9.43 9.60 -33.92
C THR A 411 -8.59 8.37 -34.24
N GLY A 412 -8.74 7.28 -33.48
CA GLY A 412 -7.88 6.09 -33.57
C GLY A 412 -6.59 6.20 -32.77
N GLU A 413 -6.34 7.32 -32.08
CA GLU A 413 -5.17 7.50 -31.22
C GLU A 413 -5.35 6.83 -29.86
N VAL A 414 -4.25 6.40 -29.24
CA VAL A 414 -4.28 5.83 -27.88
C VAL A 414 -4.07 6.92 -26.83
N PHE A 415 -5.08 7.17 -26.00
CA PHE A 415 -5.02 8.10 -24.87
C PHE A 415 -4.84 7.36 -23.54
N HIS A 416 -4.12 7.97 -22.60
CA HIS A 416 -3.88 7.39 -21.27
C HIS A 416 -4.45 8.27 -20.16
N LEU A 417 -5.34 7.70 -19.35
CA LEU A 417 -5.90 8.32 -18.16
C LEU A 417 -5.29 7.67 -16.91
N LYS A 418 -4.69 8.46 -16.02
CA LYS A 418 -4.15 7.99 -14.74
C LYS A 418 -5.21 8.11 -13.65
N LEU A 419 -5.36 7.07 -12.84
CA LEU A 419 -6.20 7.06 -11.64
C LEU A 419 -5.35 6.77 -10.40
N THR A 420 -5.41 7.64 -9.40
CA THR A 420 -4.69 7.47 -8.13
C THR A 420 -5.48 6.62 -7.14
N ILE A 421 -4.79 6.04 -6.15
CA ILE A 421 -5.44 5.31 -5.05
C ILE A 421 -6.51 6.16 -4.34
N THR A 422 -6.27 7.47 -4.13
CA THR A 422 -7.24 8.37 -3.49
C THR A 422 -8.52 8.51 -4.29
N GLN A 423 -8.42 8.57 -5.62
CA GLN A 423 -9.60 8.61 -6.50
C GLN A 423 -10.39 7.32 -6.40
N LEU A 424 -9.71 6.17 -6.44
CA LEU A 424 -10.33 4.84 -6.35
C LEU A 424 -10.94 4.56 -4.96
N GLN A 425 -10.43 5.22 -3.91
CA GLN A 425 -11.03 5.17 -2.57
C GLN A 425 -12.30 6.03 -2.47
N SER A 426 -12.36 7.15 -3.20
CA SER A 426 -13.50 8.06 -3.17
C SER A 426 -14.64 7.63 -4.10
N VAL A 427 -14.30 7.01 -5.23
CA VAL A 427 -15.23 6.65 -6.30
C VAL A 427 -14.82 5.28 -6.82
N SER A 428 -15.79 4.38 -6.98
CA SER A 428 -15.54 3.03 -7.49
C SER A 428 -14.96 3.04 -8.91
N LEU A 429 -14.21 2.01 -9.29
CA LEU A 429 -13.62 1.92 -10.64
C LEU A 429 -14.71 1.96 -11.72
N GLU A 430 -15.82 1.26 -11.48
CA GLU A 430 -16.97 1.13 -12.37
C GLU A 430 -17.62 2.49 -12.62
N GLU A 431 -17.80 3.29 -11.57
CA GLU A 431 -18.35 4.64 -11.66
C GLU A 431 -17.39 5.57 -12.39
N LEU A 432 -16.08 5.52 -12.09
CA LEU A 432 -15.06 6.29 -12.81
C LEU A 432 -15.03 5.96 -14.31
N LEU A 433 -15.21 4.69 -14.69
CA LEU A 433 -15.26 4.24 -16.08
C LEU A 433 -16.58 4.64 -16.76
N SER A 434 -17.69 4.62 -16.01
CA SER A 434 -19.02 5.04 -16.48
C SER A 434 -19.07 6.53 -16.79
N LEU A 435 -18.47 7.36 -15.93
CA LEU A 435 -18.36 8.81 -16.10
C LEU A 435 -17.59 9.23 -17.35
N ARG A 436 -16.79 8.33 -17.95
CA ARG A 436 -15.95 8.66 -19.11
C ARG A 436 -16.66 8.47 -20.45
N GLY A 437 -17.79 7.76 -20.51
CA GLY A 437 -18.68 7.67 -21.68
C GLY A 437 -18.11 7.01 -22.95
N ASN A 438 -16.80 7.07 -23.15
CA ASN A 438 -16.07 6.62 -24.33
C ASN A 438 -15.29 5.32 -24.09
N LEU A 439 -15.58 4.58 -23.01
CA LEU A 439 -14.93 3.33 -22.65
C LEU A 439 -15.98 2.23 -22.74
N GLU A 440 -16.02 1.54 -23.88
CA GLU A 440 -17.09 0.60 -24.22
C GLU A 440 -16.65 -0.85 -24.11
N TYR A 441 -15.43 -1.17 -24.54
CA TYR A 441 -14.93 -2.53 -24.63
C TYR A 441 -13.60 -2.71 -23.90
N LEU A 442 -13.56 -3.58 -22.90
CA LEU A 442 -12.32 -4.04 -22.29
C LEU A 442 -11.63 -5.01 -23.25
N LEU A 443 -10.38 -4.74 -23.60
CA LEU A 443 -9.52 -5.68 -24.32
C LEU A 443 -8.79 -6.58 -23.32
N ASP A 444 -8.95 -7.88 -23.47
CA ASP A 444 -8.16 -8.86 -22.73
C ASP A 444 -6.80 -9.05 -23.45
N PRO A 445 -5.67 -8.68 -22.81
CA PRO A 445 -4.36 -8.74 -23.45
C PRO A 445 -3.88 -10.18 -23.67
N THR A 446 -4.50 -11.18 -23.04
CA THR A 446 -4.10 -12.59 -23.19
C THR A 446 -4.76 -13.24 -24.39
N THR A 447 -6.03 -12.91 -24.65
CA THR A 447 -6.83 -13.50 -25.73
C THR A 447 -6.96 -12.59 -26.97
N GLY A 448 -6.70 -11.29 -26.81
CA GLY A 448 -6.98 -10.28 -27.84
C GLY A 448 -8.47 -10.02 -28.06
N LEU A 449 -9.34 -10.64 -27.25
CA LEU A 449 -10.79 -10.50 -27.34
C LEU A 449 -11.27 -9.25 -26.62
N ARG A 450 -12.37 -8.69 -27.13
CA ARG A 450 -13.03 -7.50 -26.58
C ARG A 450 -14.30 -7.91 -25.86
N TYR A 451 -14.47 -7.39 -24.65
CA TYR A 451 -15.60 -7.66 -23.80
C TYR A 451 -16.35 -6.38 -23.48
N PRO A 452 -17.69 -6.35 -23.57
CA PRO A 452 -18.45 -5.18 -23.17
C PRO A 452 -18.13 -4.79 -21.73
N ARG A 453 -17.84 -3.51 -21.49
CA ARG A 453 -17.50 -2.98 -20.15
C ARG A 453 -18.53 -3.38 -19.10
N GLU A 454 -19.81 -3.30 -19.43
CA GLU A 454 -20.91 -3.61 -18.51
C GLU A 454 -20.90 -5.09 -18.08
N MET A 455 -20.44 -5.98 -18.95
CA MET A 455 -20.35 -7.41 -18.64
C MET A 455 -19.22 -7.72 -17.66
N VAL A 456 -18.06 -7.08 -17.84
CA VAL A 456 -16.83 -7.41 -17.08
C VAL A 456 -16.72 -6.65 -15.76
N LEU A 457 -17.42 -5.53 -15.62
CA LEU A 457 -17.41 -4.70 -14.42
C LEU A 457 -18.70 -4.80 -13.60
N ASP A 458 -19.63 -5.67 -13.97
CA ASP A 458 -20.77 -5.96 -13.12
C ASP A 458 -20.27 -6.53 -11.78
N ARG A 459 -20.72 -5.96 -10.66
CA ARG A 459 -20.35 -6.44 -9.32
C ARG A 459 -20.73 -7.89 -9.11
N GLY A 460 -21.83 -8.34 -9.73
CA GLY A 460 -22.22 -9.76 -9.70
C GLY A 460 -21.16 -10.65 -10.35
N TYR A 461 -20.53 -10.18 -11.42
CA TYR A 461 -19.48 -10.90 -12.13
C TYR A 461 -18.13 -10.86 -11.41
N VAL A 462 -17.78 -9.72 -10.81
CA VAL A 462 -16.53 -9.52 -10.07
C VAL A 462 -16.51 -10.33 -8.76
N ASN A 463 -17.65 -10.41 -8.06
CA ASN A 463 -17.79 -11.13 -6.79
C ASN A 463 -18.15 -12.62 -6.92
N GLU A 464 -18.31 -13.13 -8.14
CA GLU A 464 -18.74 -14.52 -8.35
C GLU A 464 -17.69 -15.51 -7.80
N PRO A 465 -18.07 -16.57 -7.05
CA PRO A 465 -17.10 -17.53 -6.53
C PRO A 465 -16.35 -18.26 -7.67
N ARG A 466 -15.03 -18.41 -7.50
CA ARG A 466 -14.07 -18.92 -8.51
C ARG A 466 -14.46 -20.25 -9.17
N ILE A 467 -15.21 -21.11 -8.48
CA ILE A 467 -15.67 -22.41 -9.00
C ILE A 467 -16.72 -22.19 -10.11
N GLU A 468 -17.70 -21.33 -9.87
CA GLU A 468 -18.72 -21.00 -10.86
C GLU A 468 -18.12 -20.25 -12.05
N GLN A 469 -17.09 -19.44 -11.79
CA GLN A 469 -16.31 -18.76 -12.81
C GLN A 469 -15.56 -19.73 -13.72
N LEU A 470 -14.88 -20.75 -13.17
CA LEU A 470 -14.18 -21.78 -13.95
C LEU A 470 -15.17 -22.57 -14.81
N VAL A 471 -16.35 -22.88 -14.27
CA VAL A 471 -17.41 -23.57 -15.01
C VAL A 471 -17.94 -22.68 -16.15
N ARG A 472 -18.18 -21.38 -15.92
CA ARG A 472 -18.63 -20.46 -16.99
C ARG A 472 -17.56 -20.21 -18.05
N ALA A 473 -16.30 -20.06 -17.66
CA ALA A 473 -15.15 -19.94 -18.57
C ALA A 473 -15.03 -21.18 -19.48
N GLN A 474 -15.21 -22.38 -18.91
CA GLN A 474 -15.25 -23.63 -19.68
C GLN A 474 -16.45 -23.65 -20.65
N HIS A 475 -17.64 -23.23 -20.21
CA HIS A 475 -18.83 -23.16 -21.08
C HIS A 475 -18.68 -22.13 -22.20
N TYR A 476 -18.10 -20.96 -21.91
CA TYR A 476 -17.84 -19.90 -22.89
C TYR A 476 -16.82 -20.35 -23.94
N ASN A 477 -15.68 -20.91 -23.50
CA ASN A 477 -14.69 -21.50 -24.40
C ASN A 477 -15.27 -22.64 -25.24
N HIS A 478 -16.12 -23.49 -24.65
CA HIS A 478 -16.81 -24.56 -25.39
C HIS A 478 -17.74 -23.99 -26.47
N ASN A 479 -18.47 -22.91 -26.18
CA ASN A 479 -19.36 -22.25 -27.14
C ASN A 479 -18.60 -21.50 -28.24
N GLN A 480 -17.51 -20.81 -27.90
CA GLN A 480 -16.58 -20.19 -28.87
C GLN A 480 -15.97 -21.25 -29.81
N GLN A 481 -15.49 -22.36 -29.25
CA GLN A 481 -14.96 -23.48 -30.04
C GLN A 481 -16.02 -24.08 -30.97
N ARG A 482 -17.28 -24.19 -30.53
CA ARG A 482 -18.39 -24.63 -31.38
C ARG A 482 -18.66 -23.65 -32.52
N GLN A 483 -18.70 -22.35 -32.24
CA GLN A 483 -18.89 -21.33 -33.28
C GLN A 483 -17.76 -21.34 -34.30
N TYR A 484 -16.51 -21.47 -33.86
CA TYR A 484 -15.35 -21.62 -34.73
C TYR A 484 -15.45 -22.87 -35.61
N ASN A 485 -15.74 -24.04 -35.02
CA ASN A 485 -15.88 -25.30 -35.76
C ASN A 485 -17.05 -25.26 -36.77
N GLN A 486 -18.14 -24.57 -36.42
CA GLN A 486 -19.28 -24.36 -37.31
C GLN A 486 -18.88 -23.51 -38.52
N LEU A 487 -18.15 -22.41 -38.30
CA LEU A 487 -17.63 -21.56 -39.36
C LEU A 487 -16.69 -22.32 -40.31
N VAL A 488 -15.80 -23.14 -39.76
CA VAL A 488 -14.90 -24.01 -40.55
C VAL A 488 -15.68 -25.02 -41.38
N THR A 489 -16.75 -25.60 -40.82
CA THR A 489 -17.62 -26.55 -41.53
C THR A 489 -18.39 -25.88 -42.66
N GLU A 490 -18.91 -24.67 -42.43
CA GLU A 490 -19.61 -23.88 -43.45
C GLU A 490 -18.67 -23.44 -44.58
N MET A 491 -17.43 -23.05 -44.27
CA MET A 491 -16.40 -22.75 -45.27
C MET A 491 -16.01 -23.98 -46.10
N ALA A 492 -15.89 -25.15 -45.45
CA ALA A 492 -15.61 -26.41 -46.15
C ALA A 492 -16.77 -26.86 -47.06
N ALA A 493 -18.02 -26.67 -46.63
CA ALA A 493 -19.21 -26.96 -47.43
C ALA A 493 -19.34 -26.01 -48.63
N GLY A 494 -19.02 -24.71 -48.45
CA GLY A 494 -18.98 -23.73 -49.53
C GLY A 494 -17.90 -24.03 -50.58
N ALA A 495 -16.75 -24.58 -50.16
CA ALA A 495 -15.68 -24.99 -51.06
C ALA A 495 -16.06 -26.20 -51.94
N GLN A 496 -16.93 -27.09 -51.46
CA GLN A 496 -17.40 -28.23 -52.25
C GLN A 496 -18.46 -27.88 -53.31
N GLN A 497 -19.18 -26.76 -53.16
CA GLN A 497 -20.16 -26.32 -54.15
C GLN A 497 -19.56 -25.59 -55.36
N ASN A 498 -18.30 -25.13 -55.27
CA ASN A 498 -17.63 -24.37 -56.34
C ASN A 498 -16.48 -25.13 -57.04
N GLY A 499 -16.30 -26.43 -56.75
CA GLY A 499 -15.23 -27.26 -57.31
C GLY A 499 -15.65 -28.07 -58.54
N PHE A 500 -15.25 -27.58 -59.71
CA PHE A 500 -15.25 -28.27 -61.00
C PHE A 500 -14.76 -29.72 -60.93
N GLY A 501 -15.37 -30.59 -61.75
CA GLY A 501 -15.02 -31.99 -61.88
C GLY A 501 -13.58 -32.21 -62.31
N ALA A 502 -12.89 -33.09 -61.59
CA ALA A 502 -11.67 -33.74 -62.04
C ALA A 502 -11.70 -35.20 -61.58
N GLU A 503 -11.30 -36.07 -62.50
CA GLU A 503 -11.48 -37.50 -62.50
C GLU A 503 -10.69 -38.24 -61.41
N ARG A 504 -11.24 -39.37 -60.98
CA ARG A 504 -10.63 -40.33 -60.05
C ARG A 504 -9.42 -41.03 -60.68
N PRO A 505 -8.46 -41.44 -59.84
CA PRO A 505 -8.19 -42.88 -59.82
C PRO A 505 -7.93 -43.47 -58.42
N GLY A 506 -8.50 -44.65 -58.20
CA GLY A 506 -7.78 -45.83 -57.71
C GLY A 506 -7.28 -45.91 -56.25
N GLY A 507 -8.15 -46.43 -55.37
CA GLY A 507 -7.86 -47.62 -54.53
C GLY A 507 -6.92 -47.51 -53.32
N ARG A 508 -7.43 -47.84 -52.12
CA ARG A 508 -7.25 -49.14 -51.44
C ARG A 508 -7.89 -49.10 -50.04
N ASN A 509 -8.69 -50.12 -49.75
CA ASN A 509 -9.31 -50.39 -48.45
C ASN A 509 -8.28 -50.93 -47.46
N VAL A 510 -8.34 -50.45 -46.22
CA VAL A 510 -7.79 -51.17 -45.05
C VAL A 510 -8.89 -51.26 -43.99
N ASN A 511 -9.22 -52.51 -43.66
CA ASN A 511 -10.14 -52.96 -42.62
C ASN A 511 -9.48 -52.83 -41.26
N ILE A 512 -10.18 -52.30 -40.24
CA ILE A 512 -9.82 -52.50 -38.84
C ILE A 512 -11.05 -52.99 -38.08
N ASN A 513 -10.92 -54.21 -37.54
CA ASN A 513 -11.88 -54.92 -36.70
C ASN A 513 -12.15 -54.17 -35.39
N THR A 514 -13.40 -54.21 -34.96
CA THR A 514 -13.85 -53.82 -33.62
C THR A 514 -14.18 -55.08 -32.84
N ASP A 515 -13.48 -55.32 -31.73
CA ASP A 515 -13.81 -56.37 -30.77
C ASP A 515 -14.67 -55.81 -29.63
N LYS A 516 -15.74 -56.55 -29.35
CA LYS A 516 -16.71 -56.36 -28.28
C LYS A 516 -16.21 -57.09 -27.02
N HIS A 517 -16.37 -56.48 -25.85
CA HIS A 517 -16.62 -57.23 -24.63
C HIS A 517 -17.63 -56.50 -23.75
N SER A 518 -18.47 -57.32 -23.10
CA SER A 518 -19.68 -56.96 -22.39
C SER A 518 -19.72 -57.66 -21.03
N VAL A 519 -20.39 -57.01 -20.08
CA VAL A 519 -21.07 -57.52 -18.87
C VAL A 519 -20.21 -57.83 -17.62
N SER A 520 -20.49 -57.13 -16.52
CA SER A 520 -21.07 -57.75 -15.31
C SER A 520 -21.57 -56.72 -14.29
N ASP A 521 -22.81 -56.93 -13.85
CA ASP A 521 -23.52 -56.28 -12.75
C ASP A 521 -22.92 -56.59 -11.36
N GLY A 522 -23.13 -55.69 -10.41
CA GLY A 522 -22.91 -55.91 -8.99
C GLY A 522 -23.67 -54.91 -8.13
N ALA A 523 -24.66 -55.40 -7.39
CA ALA A 523 -25.63 -54.63 -6.61
C ALA A 523 -25.22 -54.39 -5.15
N SER A 524 -25.79 -53.31 -4.59
CA SER A 524 -26.30 -53.14 -3.20
C SER A 524 -25.32 -53.10 -2.02
N THR A 525 -25.33 -51.99 -1.25
CA THR A 525 -25.93 -51.94 0.11
C THR A 525 -25.91 -50.52 0.70
N ASN A 526 -27.05 -50.10 1.28
CA ASN A 526 -27.23 -48.93 2.14
C ASN A 526 -26.52 -49.11 3.50
N PRO A 527 -26.37 -48.05 4.32
CA PRO A 527 -27.37 -47.89 5.39
C PRO A 527 -27.73 -46.43 5.79
N SER A 528 -29.02 -46.30 6.12
CA SER A 528 -29.65 -45.60 7.25
C SER A 528 -29.42 -44.12 7.58
N ALA A 529 -30.57 -43.45 7.58
CA ALA A 529 -30.95 -42.21 8.23
C ALA A 529 -30.57 -42.06 9.72
N GLY A 530 -30.30 -40.81 10.10
CA GLY A 530 -30.39 -40.29 11.46
C GLY A 530 -31.06 -38.92 11.44
N SER A 531 -32.27 -38.85 12.01
CA SER A 531 -33.10 -37.65 12.13
C SER A 531 -32.98 -37.12 13.56
N ALA A 532 -32.84 -35.82 13.75
CA ALA A 532 -33.08 -35.17 15.04
C ALA A 532 -33.58 -33.73 14.86
N HIS A 533 -34.71 -33.48 15.51
CA HIS A 533 -35.45 -32.23 15.69
C HIS A 533 -34.66 -31.14 16.44
N HIS A 534 -34.84 -29.88 16.05
CA HIS A 534 -35.16 -28.73 16.93
C HIS A 534 -35.65 -27.59 16.03
N GLN A 535 -36.96 -27.29 16.01
CA GLN A 535 -37.66 -26.29 16.82
C GLN A 535 -37.33 -24.83 16.46
N ALA A 536 -38.42 -24.15 16.08
CA ALA A 536 -38.52 -22.76 15.69
C ALA A 536 -38.68 -21.83 16.91
N SER A 537 -38.23 -20.59 16.74
CA SER A 537 -38.73 -19.38 17.41
C SER A 537 -38.34 -18.20 16.51
N GLU A 538 -39.31 -17.49 15.94
CA GLU A 538 -39.71 -16.12 16.35
C GLU A 538 -38.52 -15.13 16.20
N GLY A 539 -38.53 -14.13 15.32
CA GLY A 539 -39.61 -13.20 15.00
C GLY A 539 -39.12 -11.81 15.40
N GLU A 540 -38.33 -11.14 14.56
CA GLU A 540 -37.96 -9.74 14.77
C GLU A 540 -38.33 -8.88 13.56
N GLN A 541 -39.20 -7.93 13.85
CA GLN A 541 -39.75 -6.92 12.96
C GLN A 541 -38.72 -5.82 12.72
N LEU A 542 -38.55 -5.47 11.46
CA LEU A 542 -37.88 -4.26 10.99
C LEU A 542 -38.74 -3.03 11.33
N PRO A 543 -38.19 -1.95 11.92
CA PRO A 543 -38.88 -0.68 11.92
C PRO A 543 -38.61 0.08 10.62
N GLU A 544 -39.69 0.42 9.94
CA GLU A 544 -39.75 1.49 8.95
C GLU A 544 -39.26 2.81 9.57
N GLN A 545 -38.35 3.51 8.90
CA GLN A 545 -38.11 4.94 9.14
C GLN A 545 -38.11 5.71 7.81
N GLY A 546 -39.27 6.28 7.50
CA GLY A 546 -39.46 7.72 7.38
C GLY A 546 -38.54 8.48 6.42
N PHE A 547 -39.02 8.65 5.19
CA PHE A 547 -38.65 9.79 4.34
C PHE A 547 -39.01 11.11 5.04
N LEU A 548 -38.01 11.97 5.29
CA LEU A 548 -38.23 13.38 5.63
C LEU A 548 -37.60 14.27 4.55
N HIS A 549 -38.49 15.06 3.94
CA HIS A 549 -38.22 16.17 3.04
C HIS A 549 -37.18 17.15 3.61
N ARG A 550 -36.18 17.48 2.79
CA ARG A 550 -35.34 18.67 2.97
C ARG A 550 -36.01 19.86 2.27
N PRO A 551 -36.30 20.98 2.95
CA PRO A 551 -36.69 22.21 2.27
C PRO A 551 -35.45 22.94 1.74
N MET A 552 -35.60 23.44 0.51
CA MET A 552 -34.75 24.46 -0.09
C MET A 552 -34.98 25.81 0.60
N SER A 553 -33.91 26.43 1.06
CA SER A 553 -33.80 27.86 1.36
C SER A 553 -32.32 28.18 1.26
N GLY A 554 -31.83 29.22 0.61
CA GLY A 554 -32.44 30.40 0.04
C GLY A 554 -31.27 31.33 -0.25
N GLU A 555 -31.39 32.09 -1.34
CA GLU A 555 -30.40 33.07 -1.79
C GLU A 555 -30.04 34.08 -0.70
N GLY A 556 -28.76 34.46 -0.66
CA GLY A 556 -28.25 35.54 0.17
C GLY A 556 -27.13 36.27 -0.56
N VAL A 557 -27.53 37.24 -1.36
CA VAL A 557 -26.68 38.28 -1.96
C VAL A 557 -26.31 39.31 -0.88
N GLY A 558 -25.05 39.76 -0.87
CA GLY A 558 -24.67 41.09 -0.38
C GLY A 558 -23.56 41.12 0.69
N GLY A 559 -22.41 41.72 0.32
CA GLY A 559 -21.32 42.08 1.22
C GLY A 559 -19.96 41.98 0.58
#